data_AF-A0A2C9KA30-F1
#
_entry.id   AF-A0A2C9KA30-F1
#
_cell.length_a   1.000
_cell.length_b   1.000
_cell.length_c   1.000
_cell.angle_alpha   90.00
_cell.angle_beta   90.00
_cell.angle_gamma   90.00
#
_symmetry.space_group_name_H-M   'P 1'
#
loop_
_entity.id
_entity.type
_entity.pdbx_description
1 polymer ?
#
loop_
_entity_poly.entity_id
_entity_poly.type
_entity_poly.pdbx_seq_one_letter_code
_entity_poly.pdbx_strand_id
1 'polypeptide(L)'
;MAIITKHLLISYCLFISVESQSNRPPTVNSLNYYFPVFENATTGSLIYQFNATDPDNDVLTFSFGSSDTDSLVNVTQLSSSGNIYTCGLFLKTQLDRDNVSMLT
;
A
#
# COMPACT_ATOMS: atom_id res chain seq x y z
N MET A 1 1.99 -61.12 40.76
CA MET A 1 1.52 -60.50 39.50
C MET A 1 1.99 -59.06 39.51
N ALA A 2 3.08 -58.72 38.80
CA ALA A 2 3.68 -57.39 38.85
C ALA A 2 3.17 -56.55 37.66
N ILE A 3 2.59 -55.39 37.94
CA ILE A 3 2.17 -54.42 36.93
C ILE A 3 3.38 -53.55 36.62
N ILE A 4 3.95 -53.71 35.42
CA ILE A 4 5.09 -52.89 34.98
C ILE A 4 4.52 -51.67 34.27
N THR A 5 4.55 -50.51 34.93
CA THR A 5 4.21 -49.23 34.31
C THR A 5 5.35 -48.80 33.39
N LYS A 6 5.18 -48.93 32.07
CA LYS A 6 6.13 -48.37 31.11
C LYS A 6 5.82 -46.88 30.94
N HIS A 7 6.70 -46.02 31.43
CA HIS A 7 6.60 -44.58 31.19
C HIS A 7 6.92 -44.28 29.71
N LEU A 8 5.96 -43.67 29.01
CA LEU A 8 6.13 -43.19 27.65
C LEU A 8 6.90 -41.85 27.70
N LEU A 9 8.15 -41.86 27.24
CA LEU A 9 8.92 -40.63 27.05
C LEU A 9 8.53 -40.01 25.71
N ILE A 10 7.92 -38.82 25.75
CA ILE A 10 7.63 -38.02 24.55
C ILE A 10 8.78 -37.00 24.43
N SER A 11 9.62 -37.16 23.41
CA SER A 11 10.60 -36.14 23.02
C SER A 11 9.94 -35.15 22.07
N TYR A 12 9.94 -33.87 22.42
CA TYR A 12 9.49 -32.78 21.56
C TYR A 12 10.69 -31.91 21.19
N CYS A 13 10.87 -31.63 19.90
CA CYS A 13 11.88 -30.69 19.44
C CYS A 13 11.18 -29.39 19.06
N LEU A 14 11.38 -28.34 19.85
CA LEU A 14 10.90 -26.99 19.56
C LEU A 14 11.94 -26.30 18.69
N PHE A 15 11.62 -26.07 17.43
CA PHE A 15 12.44 -25.26 16.54
C PHE A 15 12.03 -23.80 16.71
N ILE A 16 12.95 -22.97 17.19
CA ILE A 16 12.83 -21.51 17.20
C ILE A 16 13.72 -21.00 16.07
N SER A 17 13.13 -20.52 14.97
CA SER A 17 13.88 -19.79 13.95
C SER A 17 13.83 -18.30 14.27
N VAL A 18 15.00 -17.69 14.46
CA VAL A 18 15.12 -16.23 14.44
C VAL A 18 15.44 -15.85 13.00
N GLU A 19 14.43 -15.38 12.26
CA GLU A 19 14.71 -14.70 11.00
C GLU A 19 15.38 -13.36 11.33
N SER A 20 16.54 -13.09 10.75
CA SER A 20 17.10 -11.75 10.74
C SER A 20 16.20 -10.89 9.86
N GLN A 21 15.12 -10.32 10.42
CA GLN A 21 14.23 -9.43 9.68
C GLN A 21 15.02 -8.18 9.29
N SER A 22 15.54 -8.16 8.07
CA SER A 22 15.90 -6.92 7.42
C SER A 22 14.61 -6.18 7.14
N ASN A 23 14.52 -4.89 7.50
CA ASN A 23 13.41 -4.05 7.09
C ASN A 23 13.35 -4.05 5.55
N ARG A 24 12.19 -4.39 4.98
CA ARG A 24 11.94 -4.46 3.54
C ARG A 24 11.09 -3.24 3.16
N PRO A 25 11.37 -2.62 2.01
CA PRO A 25 10.65 -1.42 1.61
C PRO A 25 9.18 -1.73 1.28
N PRO A 26 8.29 -0.73 1.40
CA PRO A 26 6.93 -0.86 0.92
C PRO A 26 6.88 -1.02 -0.59
N THR A 27 5.83 -1.66 -1.06
CA THR A 27 5.57 -1.94 -2.48
C THR A 27 4.19 -1.44 -2.86
N VAL A 28 4.05 -0.96 -4.09
CA VAL A 28 2.76 -0.61 -4.67
C VAL A 28 2.45 -1.59 -5.79
N ASN A 29 1.31 -2.26 -5.68
CA ASN A 29 0.83 -3.20 -6.67
C ASN A 29 0.10 -2.45 -7.79
N SER A 30 0.46 -2.73 -9.03
CA SER A 30 -0.21 -2.20 -10.22
C SER A 30 -0.23 -0.67 -10.32
N LEU A 31 0.92 0.00 -10.22
CA LEU A 31 1.01 1.40 -10.64
C LEU A 31 1.00 1.47 -12.17
N ASN A 32 -0.13 1.82 -12.75
CA ASN A 32 -0.11 2.46 -14.06
C ASN A 32 0.43 3.88 -13.86
N TYR A 33 1.29 4.36 -14.74
CA TYR A 33 1.84 5.73 -14.63
C TYR A 33 1.09 6.74 -15.52
N TYR A 34 0.18 6.25 -16.36
CA TYR A 34 -0.57 7.06 -17.30
C TYR A 34 -2.07 6.86 -17.11
N PHE A 35 -2.77 7.95 -16.77
CA PHE A 35 -4.22 7.97 -16.57
C PHE A 35 -4.82 9.08 -17.44
N PRO A 36 -5.50 8.74 -18.55
CA PRO A 36 -6.22 9.74 -19.31
C PRO A 36 -7.42 10.23 -18.49
N VAL A 37 -7.46 11.53 -18.22
CA VAL A 37 -8.58 12.20 -17.53
C VAL A 37 -9.20 13.22 -18.49
N PHE A 38 -10.53 13.23 -18.58
CA PHE A 38 -11.23 14.23 -19.39
C PHE A 38 -11.17 15.60 -18.71
N GLU A 39 -11.05 16.66 -19.50
CA GLU A 39 -10.94 18.02 -18.95
C GLU A 39 -12.18 18.46 -18.16
N ASN A 40 -13.35 17.91 -18.51
CA ASN A 40 -14.61 18.17 -17.84
C ASN A 40 -14.84 17.28 -16.60
N ALA A 41 -13.85 16.48 -16.19
CA ALA A 41 -13.94 15.68 -14.98
C ALA A 41 -14.14 16.58 -13.77
N THR A 42 -15.08 16.24 -12.90
CA THR A 42 -15.37 17.07 -11.72
C THR A 42 -14.23 16.96 -10.71
N THR A 43 -13.85 18.07 -10.09
CA THR A 43 -12.94 18.04 -8.93
C THR A 43 -13.43 17.05 -7.88
N GLY A 44 -12.53 16.23 -7.34
CA GLY A 44 -12.83 15.13 -6.42
C GLY A 44 -13.16 13.81 -7.12
N SER A 45 -13.11 13.74 -8.45
CA SER A 45 -13.28 12.47 -9.18
C SER A 45 -12.13 11.52 -8.87
N LEU A 46 -12.45 10.23 -8.65
CA LEU A 46 -11.46 9.16 -8.54
C LEU A 46 -10.85 8.91 -9.93
N ILE A 47 -9.55 9.16 -10.05
CA ILE A 47 -8.75 8.92 -11.26
C ILE A 47 -8.27 7.47 -11.27
N TYR A 48 -7.75 7.01 -10.13
CA TYR A 48 -7.17 5.68 -10.03
C TYR A 48 -7.24 5.12 -8.60
N GLN A 49 -7.28 3.80 -8.49
CA GLN A 49 -7.18 3.09 -7.22
C GLN A 49 -6.04 2.08 -7.30
N PHE A 50 -5.22 2.02 -6.26
CA PHE A 50 -4.11 1.09 -6.16
C PHE A 50 -3.97 0.53 -4.75
N ASN A 51 -3.22 -0.57 -4.64
CA ASN A 51 -2.92 -1.19 -3.36
C ASN A 51 -1.43 -1.01 -3.04
N ALA A 52 -1.13 -0.66 -1.80
CA ALA A 52 0.22 -0.65 -1.26
C ALA A 52 0.35 -1.64 -0.11
N THR A 53 1.52 -2.25 0.01
CA THR A 53 1.81 -3.27 1.02
C THR A 53 3.20 -3.09 1.60
N ASP A 54 3.31 -3.28 2.89
CA ASP A 54 4.59 -3.38 3.59
C ASP A 54 4.78 -4.82 4.11
N PRO A 55 5.88 -5.50 3.76
CA PRO A 55 6.13 -6.87 4.23
C PRO A 55 6.35 -6.98 5.74
N ASP A 56 6.76 -5.89 6.40
CA ASP A 56 7.06 -5.83 7.83
C ASP A 56 5.91 -5.21 8.65
N ASN A 57 4.83 -4.82 7.96
CA ASN A 57 3.63 -4.17 8.50
C ASN A 57 3.88 -2.76 9.03
N ASP A 58 4.89 -2.06 8.49
CA ASP A 58 5.11 -0.66 8.80
C ASP A 58 3.91 0.20 8.36
N VAL A 59 3.67 1.30 9.09
CA VAL A 59 2.61 2.26 8.75
C VAL A 59 3.02 3.06 7.53
N LEU A 60 2.16 3.07 6.51
CA LEU A 60 2.43 3.74 5.25
C LEU A 60 1.90 5.17 5.20
N THR A 61 2.71 6.06 4.64
CA THR A 61 2.30 7.43 4.28
C THR A 61 2.44 7.61 2.77
N PHE A 62 1.53 8.39 2.18
CA PHE A 62 1.44 8.56 0.73
C PHE A 62 1.53 10.04 0.38
N SER A 63 2.41 10.36 -0.56
CA SER A 63 2.61 11.72 -1.05
C SER A 63 3.11 11.71 -2.50
N PHE A 64 3.00 12.86 -3.17
CA PHE A 64 3.64 13.08 -4.46
C PHE A 64 4.96 13.83 -4.29
N GLY A 65 5.96 13.43 -5.08
CA GLY A 65 7.32 14.00 -4.98
C GLY A 65 7.49 15.36 -5.67
N SER A 66 6.52 15.82 -6.49
CA SER A 66 6.61 17.10 -7.20
C SER A 66 5.44 18.04 -6.86
N SER A 67 5.73 19.34 -6.80
CA SER A 67 4.75 20.40 -6.52
C SER A 67 3.60 20.41 -7.52
N ASP A 68 3.91 20.16 -8.78
CA ASP A 68 2.95 20.28 -9.89
C ASP A 68 1.91 19.17 -9.80
N THR A 69 2.36 17.94 -9.50
CA THR A 69 1.45 16.82 -9.23
C THR A 69 0.58 17.08 -8.00
N ASP A 70 1.12 17.69 -6.94
CA ASP A 70 0.32 17.99 -5.75
C ASP A 70 -0.75 19.07 -6.01
N SER A 71 -0.55 19.93 -7.01
CA SER A 71 -1.55 20.93 -7.41
C SER A 71 -2.72 20.33 -8.21
N LEU A 72 -2.48 19.23 -8.93
CA LEU A 72 -3.45 18.60 -9.83
C LEU A 72 -4.20 17.45 -9.18
N VAL A 73 -3.52 16.68 -8.34
CA VAL A 73 -4.06 15.44 -7.78
C VAL A 73 -3.74 15.30 -6.29
N ASN A 74 -4.57 14.56 -5.58
CA ASN A 74 -4.30 14.12 -4.22
C ASN A 74 -4.23 12.59 -4.14
N VAL A 75 -3.50 12.07 -3.16
CA VAL A 75 -3.52 10.65 -2.81
C VAL A 75 -4.09 10.51 -1.40
N THR A 76 -5.05 9.61 -1.24
CA THR A 76 -5.67 9.34 0.07
C THR A 76 -5.80 7.85 0.29
N GLN A 77 -5.63 7.41 1.53
CA GLN A 77 -6.00 6.06 1.94
C GLN A 77 -7.53 5.97 2.03
N LEU A 78 -8.10 4.97 1.37
CA LEU A 78 -9.54 4.69 1.36
C LEU A 78 -9.92 3.63 2.39
N SER A 79 -9.06 2.61 2.54
CA SER A 79 -9.24 1.54 3.52
C SER A 79 -7.92 0.82 3.77
N SER A 80 -7.90 0.01 4.83
CA SER A 80 -6.83 -0.95 5.09
C SER A 80 -7.39 -2.29 5.54
N SER A 81 -6.73 -3.38 5.15
CA SER A 81 -7.04 -4.74 5.57
C SER A 81 -5.73 -5.51 5.76
N GLY A 82 -5.37 -5.79 7.02
CA GLY A 82 -4.04 -6.31 7.34
C GLY A 82 -2.95 -5.32 6.90
N ASN A 83 -1.97 -5.82 6.15
CA ASN A 83 -0.88 -5.02 5.58
C ASN A 83 -1.18 -4.43 4.20
N ILE A 84 -2.43 -4.53 3.73
CA ILE A 84 -2.86 -3.98 2.44
C ILE A 84 -3.56 -2.65 2.69
N TYR A 85 -3.03 -1.58 2.09
CA TYR A 85 -3.60 -0.25 2.08
C TYR A 85 -4.20 0.01 0.70
N THR A 86 -5.51 0.26 0.63
CA THR A 86 -6.17 0.68 -0.60
C THR A 86 -6.16 2.20 -0.67
N CYS A 87 -5.58 2.74 -1.72
CA CYS A 87 -5.38 4.18 -1.92
C CYS A 87 -6.11 4.66 -3.18
N GLY A 88 -6.59 5.89 -3.13
CA GLY A 88 -7.23 6.57 -4.26
C GLY A 88 -6.44 7.79 -4.68
N LEU A 89 -6.32 7.96 -5.99
CA LEU A 89 -5.85 9.16 -6.66
C LEU A 89 -7.08 9.99 -7.06
N PHE A 90 -7.24 11.20 -6.55
CA PHE A 90 -8.36 12.06 -6.93
C PHE A 90 -7.90 13.36 -7.56
N LEU A 91 -8.74 13.86 -8.47
CA LEU A 91 -8.55 15.14 -9.11
C LEU A 91 -8.73 16.27 -8.09
N LYS A 92 -7.75 17.13 -7.92
CA LYS A 92 -7.78 18.25 -6.96
C LYS A 92 -8.28 19.55 -7.57
N THR A 93 -8.07 19.74 -8.86
CA THR A 93 -8.40 20.97 -9.58
C THR A 93 -9.08 20.66 -10.92
N GLN A 94 -9.88 21.60 -11.43
CA GLN A 94 -10.44 21.46 -12.77
C GLN A 94 -9.32 21.49 -13.81
N LEU A 95 -9.45 20.62 -14.80
CA LEU A 95 -8.48 20.52 -15.89
C LEU A 95 -8.85 21.50 -17.00
N ASP A 96 -7.84 22.11 -17.59
CA ASP A 96 -7.99 22.98 -18.75
C ASP A 96 -6.88 22.61 -19.73
N ARG A 97 -7.18 21.72 -20.69
CA ARG A 97 -6.19 21.19 -21.62
C ARG A 97 -5.54 22.30 -22.46
N ASP A 98 -6.33 23.31 -22.81
CA ASP A 98 -5.94 24.39 -23.70
C ASP A 98 -5.15 25.48 -22.97
N ASN A 99 -5.06 25.40 -21.64
CA ASN A 99 -4.43 26.39 -20.78
C ASN A 99 -3.37 25.72 -19.91
N VAL A 100 -2.22 25.43 -20.54
CA VAL A 100 -1.07 24.76 -19.93
C VAL A 100 -0.27 25.71 -19.02
N SER A 101 -0.95 26.48 -18.18
CA SER A 101 -0.33 27.38 -17.19
C SER A 101 -0.07 26.69 -15.84
N MET A 102 -0.46 25.42 -15.68
CA MET A 102 -0.27 24.64 -14.44
C MET A 102 0.91 23.66 -14.48
N LEU A 103 1.81 23.80 -15.48
CA LEU A 103 3.07 23.06 -15.58
C LEU A 103 4.23 24.05 -15.79
N THR A 104 4.67 24.72 -14.71
CA THR A 104 5.89 25.54 -14.68
C THR A 104 6.62 25.36 -13.37
#